data_AF-A0A6G2VH03-F1
#
_entry.id   AF-A0A6G2VH03-F1
#
_cell.length_a   1.000
_cell.length_b   1.000
_cell.length_c   1.000
_cell.angle_alpha   90.00
_cell.angle_beta   90.00
_cell.angle_gamma   90.00
#
_symmetry.space_group_name_H-M   'P 1'
#
loop_
_entity.id
_entity.type
_entity.pdbx_description
1 polymer ?
#
loop_
_entity_poly.entity_id
_entity_poly.type
_entity_poly.pdbx_seq_one_letter_code
_entity_poly.pdbx_strand_id
1 'polypeptide(L)'
;DALRSALGDVVARHESLRTVFPEAEGVPCQQVLAPEAAVPRLTVTPTTEDKLQDVLTSAARHPFDLASEPPLRASLFELSGREYVLLLVVHHIAGDGWSLGPLASDLTHAYTARVQGQAPDWAPL
;
A
#
# COMPACT_ATOMS: atom_id res chain seq x y z
N ASP A 1 -6.55 0.92 -13.29
CA ASP A 1 -5.15 1.24 -13.62
C ASP A 1 -4.56 2.41 -12.84
N ALA A 2 -5.17 3.60 -12.84
CA ALA A 2 -4.63 4.78 -12.14
C ALA A 2 -4.28 4.54 -10.65
N LEU A 3 -5.15 3.86 -9.89
CA LEU A 3 -4.89 3.55 -8.47
C LEU A 3 -3.69 2.61 -8.27
N ARG A 4 -3.52 1.63 -9.17
CA ARG A 4 -2.37 0.72 -9.12
C ARG A 4 -1.06 1.48 -9.38
N SER A 5 -1.07 2.38 -10.36
CA SER A 5 0.08 3.25 -10.64
C SER A 5 0.38 4.19 -9.47
N ALA A 6 -0.64 4.79 -8.86
CA ALA A 6 -0.48 5.67 -7.71
C ALA A 6 0.12 4.96 -6.49
N LEU A 7 -0.30 3.72 -6.22
CA LEU A 7 0.33 2.88 -5.19
C LEU A 7 1.80 2.60 -5.49
N GLY A 8 2.13 2.35 -6.76
CA GLY A 8 3.51 2.21 -7.21
C GLY A 8 4.35 3.48 -6.99
N ASP A 9 3.78 4.66 -7.25
CA ASP A 9 4.46 5.94 -7.04
C ASP A 9 4.74 6.22 -5.56
N VAL A 10 3.75 5.94 -4.70
CA VAL A 10 3.90 6.07 -3.24
C VAL A 10 4.99 5.13 -2.72
N VAL A 11 5.01 3.87 -3.19
CA VAL A 11 6.04 2.91 -2.81
C VAL A 11 7.42 3.30 -3.35
N ALA A 12 7.50 3.88 -4.55
CA ALA A 12 8.75 4.42 -5.08
C ALA A 12 9.28 5.57 -4.21
N ARG A 13 8.40 6.44 -3.75
CA ARG A 13 8.71 7.60 -2.91
C ARG A 13 9.16 7.21 -1.50
N HIS A 14 8.52 6.23 -0.87
CA HIS A 14 8.76 5.84 0.52
C HIS A 14 9.56 4.53 0.60
N GLU A 15 10.86 4.61 0.83
CA GLU A 15 11.72 3.42 0.90
C GLU A 15 11.25 2.41 1.94
N SER A 16 10.73 2.89 3.10
CA SER A 16 10.23 2.03 4.18
C SER A 16 9.09 1.10 3.74
N LEU A 17 8.26 1.53 2.77
CA LEU A 17 7.15 0.72 2.25
C LEU A 17 7.60 -0.40 1.31
N ARG A 18 8.87 -0.38 0.86
CA ARG A 18 9.51 -1.39 0.02
C ARG A 18 10.72 -2.06 0.67
N THR A 19 10.86 -1.92 1.99
CA THR A 19 11.92 -2.59 2.75
C THR A 19 11.45 -3.94 3.27
N VAL A 20 12.19 -5.00 2.96
CA VAL A 20 12.07 -6.32 3.59
C VAL A 20 13.21 -6.54 4.58
N PHE A 21 13.04 -7.54 5.46
CA PHE A 21 13.88 -7.80 6.61
C PHE A 21 14.36 -9.27 6.63
N PRO A 22 15.13 -9.72 5.62
CA PRO A 22 15.65 -11.08 5.58
C PRO A 22 16.77 -11.27 6.60
N GLU A 23 17.11 -12.54 6.85
CA GLU A 23 18.32 -12.90 7.58
C GLU A 23 19.45 -13.23 6.59
N ALA A 24 20.60 -12.60 6.78
CA ALA A 24 21.84 -12.93 6.09
C ALA A 24 22.82 -13.52 7.12
N GLU A 25 23.22 -14.78 6.93
CA GLU A 25 24.13 -15.49 7.84
C GLU A 25 23.66 -15.49 9.31
N GLY A 26 22.35 -15.54 9.54
CA GLY A 26 21.74 -15.52 10.87
C GLY A 26 21.63 -14.13 11.51
N VAL A 27 21.91 -13.06 10.75
CA VAL A 27 21.76 -11.67 11.19
C VAL A 27 20.64 -11.00 10.41
N PRO A 28 19.58 -10.49 11.07
CA PRO A 28 18.55 -9.69 10.40
C PRO A 28 19.14 -8.44 9.78
N CYS A 29 18.83 -8.18 8.52
CA CYS A 29 19.23 -6.97 7.81
C CYS A 29 18.04 -6.32 7.11
N GLN A 30 18.21 -5.07 6.69
CA GLN A 30 17.20 -4.37 5.88
C GLN A 30 17.61 -4.43 4.41
N GLN A 31 16.66 -4.80 3.56
CA GLN A 31 16.83 -4.78 2.12
C GLN A 31 15.73 -3.93 1.50
N VAL A 32 16.12 -2.76 1.01
CA VAL A 32 15.26 -1.87 0.24
C VAL A 32 15.12 -2.45 -1.18
N LEU A 33 13.92 -2.87 -1.56
CA LEU A 33 13.64 -3.46 -2.88
C LEU A 33 13.54 -2.37 -3.95
N ALA A 34 13.77 -2.72 -5.22
CA ALA A 34 13.42 -1.83 -6.34
C ALA A 34 11.90 -1.53 -6.33
N PRO A 35 11.45 -0.30 -6.65
CA PRO A 35 10.04 0.06 -6.60
C PRO A 35 9.11 -0.89 -7.35
N GLU A 36 9.53 -1.35 -8.53
CA GLU A 36 8.75 -2.24 -9.41
C GLU A 36 8.54 -3.63 -8.78
N ALA A 37 9.45 -4.06 -7.91
CA ALA A 37 9.36 -5.34 -7.20
C ALA A 37 8.44 -5.27 -5.96
N ALA A 38 8.09 -4.07 -5.50
CA ALA A 38 7.34 -3.85 -4.27
C ALA A 38 5.95 -3.23 -4.48
N VAL A 39 5.50 -3.05 -5.73
CA VAL A 39 4.16 -2.51 -6.01
C VAL A 39 3.08 -3.42 -5.38
N PRO A 40 2.25 -2.90 -4.46
CA PRO A 40 1.22 -3.70 -3.82
C PRO A 40 0.26 -4.30 -4.84
N ARG A 41 -0.04 -5.58 -4.69
CA ARG A 41 -1.08 -6.23 -5.49
C ARG A 41 -2.43 -5.66 -5.08
N LEU A 42 -3.00 -4.82 -5.93
CA LEU A 42 -4.37 -4.33 -5.77
C LEU A 42 -5.36 -5.36 -6.34
N THR A 43 -6.04 -6.08 -5.43
CA THR A 43 -7.16 -6.97 -5.77
C THR A 43 -8.47 -6.23 -5.56
N VAL A 44 -9.39 -6.35 -6.53
CA VAL A 44 -10.74 -5.79 -6.43
C VAL A 44 -11.70 -6.92 -6.07
N THR A 45 -12.37 -6.79 -4.93
CA THR A 45 -13.28 -7.80 -4.40
C THR A 45 -14.67 -7.20 -4.26
N PRO A 46 -15.68 -7.67 -5.00
CA PRO A 46 -17.06 -7.28 -4.79
C PRO A 46 -17.52 -7.66 -3.37
N THR A 47 -18.20 -6.74 -2.70
CA THR A 47 -18.82 -6.96 -1.39
C THR A 47 -20.11 -6.16 -1.26
N THR A 48 -20.81 -6.34 -0.15
CA THR A 48 -22.01 -5.57 0.20
C THR A 48 -21.77 -4.82 1.51
N GLU A 49 -22.57 -3.80 1.78
CA GLU A 49 -22.42 -2.97 2.98
C GLU A 49 -22.51 -3.79 4.27
N ASP A 50 -23.42 -4.78 4.33
CA ASP A 50 -23.58 -5.69 5.46
C ASP A 50 -22.36 -6.60 5.72
N LYS A 51 -21.56 -6.89 4.68
CA LYS A 51 -20.36 -7.73 4.78
C LYS A 51 -19.06 -6.93 4.89
N LEU A 52 -19.13 -5.62 4.70
CA LEU A 52 -17.95 -4.77 4.57
C LEU A 52 -17.06 -4.86 5.82
N GLN A 53 -17.65 -4.80 7.02
CA GLN A 53 -16.89 -4.86 8.27
C GLN A 53 -16.14 -6.19 8.44
N ASP A 54 -16.75 -7.31 8.05
CA ASP A 54 -16.13 -8.63 8.16
C ASP A 54 -14.97 -8.78 7.19
N VAL A 55 -15.13 -8.33 5.94
CA VAL A 55 -14.05 -8.41 4.94
C VAL A 55 -12.91 -7.45 5.26
N LEU A 56 -13.19 -6.26 5.79
CA LEU A 56 -12.18 -5.32 6.27
C LEU A 56 -11.41 -5.91 7.45
N THR A 57 -12.10 -6.46 8.44
CA THR A 57 -11.48 -7.08 9.62
C THR A 57 -10.61 -8.27 9.24
N SER A 58 -11.08 -9.10 8.30
CA SER A 58 -10.31 -10.23 7.79
C SER A 58 -9.04 -9.76 7.06
N ALA A 59 -9.16 -8.78 6.16
CA ALA A 59 -8.04 -8.26 5.40
C ALA A 59 -7.01 -7.52 6.28
N ALA A 60 -7.46 -6.80 7.32
CA ALA A 60 -6.59 -6.09 8.25
C ALA A 60 -5.74 -7.02 9.13
N ARG A 61 -6.15 -8.29 9.29
CA ARG A 61 -5.44 -9.31 10.08
C ARG A 61 -4.37 -10.07 9.28
N HIS A 62 -4.03 -9.61 8.07
CA HIS A 62 -3.01 -10.24 7.25
C HIS A 62 -1.67 -10.34 8.01
N PRO A 63 -1.11 -11.55 8.19
CA PRO A 63 0.23 -11.71 8.74
C PRO A 63 1.27 -11.39 7.65
N PHE A 64 2.17 -10.44 7.92
CA PHE A 64 3.27 -10.12 7.02
C PHE A 64 4.44 -11.08 7.27
N ASP A 65 4.94 -11.71 6.21
CA ASP A 65 6.26 -12.34 6.23
C ASP A 65 7.32 -11.30 5.87
N LEU A 66 7.82 -10.57 6.87
CA LEU A 66 8.73 -9.44 6.65
C LEU A 66 10.05 -9.84 5.98
N ALA A 67 10.43 -11.12 5.95
CA ALA A 67 11.62 -11.57 5.25
C ALA A 67 11.49 -11.47 3.72
N SER A 68 10.25 -11.51 3.19
CA SER A 68 9.98 -11.60 1.76
C SER A 68 8.86 -10.69 1.25
N GLU A 69 8.01 -10.18 2.15
CA GLU A 69 6.85 -9.36 1.84
C GLU A 69 7.07 -7.90 2.28
N PRO A 70 6.93 -6.91 1.36
CA PRO A 70 6.91 -5.50 1.73
C PRO A 70 5.81 -5.18 2.75
N PRO A 71 6.05 -4.23 3.67
CA PRO A 71 5.18 -3.94 4.81
C PRO A 71 3.92 -3.13 4.44
N LEU A 72 3.43 -3.25 3.21
CA LEU A 72 2.25 -2.57 2.70
C LEU A 72 1.39 -3.52 1.85
N ARG A 73 0.10 -3.59 2.18
CA ARG A 73 -0.92 -4.23 1.36
C ARG A 73 -2.05 -3.27 1.03
N ALA A 74 -2.63 -3.45 -0.16
CA ALA A 74 -3.75 -2.68 -0.65
C ALA A 74 -4.88 -3.61 -1.14
N SER A 75 -6.07 -3.45 -0.59
CA SER A 75 -7.28 -4.17 -0.98
C SER A 75 -8.36 -3.20 -1.37
N LEU A 76 -9.02 -3.40 -2.52
CA LEU A 76 -10.13 -2.58 -2.96
C LEU A 76 -11.42 -3.40 -2.89
N PHE A 77 -12.40 -2.92 -2.14
CA PHE A 77 -13.71 -3.53 -2.04
C PHE A 77 -14.71 -2.73 -2.86
N GLU A 78 -15.43 -3.39 -3.76
CA GLU A 78 -16.46 -2.76 -4.60
C GLU A 78 -17.83 -2.98 -3.94
N LEU A 79 -18.47 -1.90 -3.49
CA LEU A 79 -19.84 -1.92 -2.97
C LEU A 79 -20.87 -1.76 -4.11
N SER A 80 -20.51 -0.95 -5.11
CA SER A 80 -21.26 -0.77 -6.35
C SER A 80 -20.32 -0.24 -7.44
N GLY A 81 -20.78 -0.15 -8.69
CA GLY A 81 -19.95 0.36 -9.81
C GLY A 81 -19.49 1.83 -9.68
N ARG A 82 -19.81 2.52 -8.59
CA ARG A 82 -19.35 3.89 -8.28
C ARG A 82 -18.83 4.06 -6.86
N GLU A 83 -18.90 3.02 -6.03
CA GLU A 83 -18.58 3.10 -4.62
C GLU A 83 -17.60 1.99 -4.25
N TYR A 84 -16.45 2.41 -3.74
CA TYR A 84 -15.34 1.54 -3.41
C TYR A 84 -14.76 1.92 -2.06
N VAL A 85 -14.29 0.91 -1.33
CA VAL A 85 -13.56 1.08 -0.08
C VAL A 85 -12.14 0.56 -0.28
N LEU A 86 -11.15 1.45 -0.15
CA LEU A 86 -9.74 1.10 -0.17
C LEU A 86 -9.26 0.84 1.26
N LEU A 87 -8.72 -0.35 1.51
CA LEU A 87 -8.00 -0.68 2.73
C LEU A 87 -6.50 -0.74 2.44
N LEU A 88 -5.73 0.08 3.16
CA LEU A 88 -4.30 -0.05 3.25
C LEU A 88 -3.93 -0.66 4.61
N VAL A 89 -3.15 -1.73 4.58
CA VAL A 89 -2.59 -2.34 5.80
C VAL A 89 -1.10 -2.12 5.76
N VAL A 90 -0.59 -1.40 6.76
CA VAL A 90 0.84 -1.08 6.91
C VAL A 90 1.35 -1.73 8.17
N HIS A 91 2.44 -2.50 8.06
CA HIS A 91 3.10 -3.04 9.24
C HIS A 91 3.82 -1.91 10.01
N HIS A 92 3.69 -1.86 11.33
CA HIS A 92 4.26 -0.80 12.17
C HIS A 92 5.78 -0.63 12.07
N ILE A 93 6.49 -1.61 11.50
CA ILE A 93 7.93 -1.53 11.22
C ILE A 93 8.27 -0.45 10.17
N ALA A 94 7.31 -0.10 9.31
CA ALA A 94 7.49 0.81 8.18
C ALA A 94 6.82 2.18 8.37
N GLY A 95 5.99 2.32 9.41
CA GLY A 95 5.26 3.54 9.70
C GLY A 95 4.55 3.49 11.04
N ASP A 96 4.32 4.67 11.60
CA ASP A 96 3.62 4.87 12.85
C ASP A 96 2.29 5.63 12.62
N GLY A 97 1.58 5.95 13.71
CA GLY A 97 0.33 6.70 13.64
C GLY A 97 0.47 8.10 13.03
N TRP A 98 1.66 8.70 13.06
CA TRP A 98 1.93 10.01 12.44
C TRP A 98 2.15 9.89 10.93
N SER A 99 2.66 8.75 10.47
CA SER A 99 2.94 8.46 9.06
C SER A 99 1.68 8.24 8.21
N LEU A 100 0.54 7.91 8.83
CA LEU A 100 -0.71 7.60 8.09
C LEU A 100 -1.31 8.80 7.37
N GLY A 101 -1.25 9.99 7.96
CA GLY A 101 -1.75 11.23 7.33
C GLY A 101 -0.97 11.58 6.05
N PRO A 102 0.37 11.70 6.12
CA PRO A 102 1.23 11.89 4.95
C PRO A 102 1.05 10.80 3.88
N LEU A 103 0.95 9.53 4.27
CA LEU A 103 0.72 8.42 3.34
C LEU A 103 -0.59 8.60 2.54
N ALA A 104 -1.68 8.96 3.23
CA ALA A 104 -2.97 9.21 2.59
C ALA A 104 -2.93 10.43 1.65
N SER A 105 -2.22 11.48 2.06
CA SER A 105 -2.00 12.68 1.25
C SER A 105 -1.24 12.36 -0.04
N ASP A 106 -0.11 11.65 0.07
CA ASP A 106 0.72 11.27 -1.08
C ASP A 106 -0.03 10.35 -2.04
N LEU A 107 -0.82 9.40 -1.53
CA LEU A 107 -1.66 8.56 -2.37
C LEU A 107 -2.73 9.35 -3.11
N THR A 108 -3.38 10.31 -2.44
CA THR A 108 -4.39 11.17 -3.06
C THR A 108 -3.78 12.02 -4.18
N HIS A 109 -2.61 12.58 -3.94
CA HIS A 109 -1.85 13.36 -4.93
C HIS A 109 -1.46 12.51 -6.14
N ALA A 110 -0.84 11.34 -5.91
CA ALA A 110 -0.47 10.40 -6.96
C ALA A 110 -1.68 9.93 -7.76
N TYR A 111 -2.77 9.58 -7.09
CA TYR A 111 -3.99 9.13 -7.77
C TYR A 111 -4.57 10.24 -8.66
N THR A 112 -4.60 11.47 -8.17
CA THR A 112 -5.11 12.62 -8.95
C THR A 112 -4.30 12.85 -10.21
N ALA A 113 -2.96 12.80 -10.12
CA ALA A 113 -2.08 12.92 -11.29
C ALA A 113 -2.27 11.75 -12.28
N ARG A 114 -2.36 10.52 -11.77
CA ARG A 114 -2.51 9.31 -12.59
C ARG A 114 -3.85 9.22 -13.30
N VAL A 115 -4.93 9.74 -12.70
CA VAL A 115 -6.23 9.89 -13.37
C VAL A 115 -6.14 10.82 -14.58
N GLN A 116 -5.25 11.82 -14.53
CA GLN A 116 -4.98 12.74 -15.64
C GLN A 116 -3.92 12.21 -16.63
N GLY A 117 -3.41 10.98 -16.43
CA GLY A 117 -2.37 10.39 -17.25
C GLY A 117 -0.96 10.95 -17.01
N GLN A 118 -0.75 11.64 -15.88
CA GLN A 118 0.52 12.26 -15.52
C GLN A 118 1.22 11.50 -14.39
N ALA A 119 2.54 11.69 -14.25
CA ALA A 119 3.26 11.28 -13.05
C ALA A 119 3.04 12.32 -11.94
N PRO A 120 3.02 11.91 -10.66
CA PRO A 120 2.95 12.87 -9.56
C PRO A 120 4.16 13.81 -9.54
N ASP A 121 3.90 15.08 -9.32
CA ASP A 121 4.93 16.08 -9.04
C ASP A 121 5.14 16.18 -7.53
N TRP A 122 6.29 15.71 -7.06
CA TRP A 122 6.57 15.55 -5.64
C TRP A 122 7.27 16.77 -5.05
N ALA A 123 6.79 17.25 -3.91
CA ALA A 123 7.64 18.03 -3.02
C ALA A 123 8.73 17.12 -2.40
N PRO A 124 9.92 17.64 -2.07
CA PRO A 124 10.90 16.92 -1.26
C PRO A 124 10.27 16.37 0.03
N LEU A 125 10.72 15.18 0.45
CA LEU A 125 10.36 14.59 1.75
C LEU A 125 11.13 15.27 2.90
#